data_AF-A0AB39Z2W2-F1
#
_entry.id   AF-A0AB39Z2W2-F1
#
_cell.length_a   1.000
_cell.length_b   1.000
_cell.length_c   1.000
_cell.angle_alpha   90.00
_cell.angle_beta   90.00
_cell.angle_gamma   90.00
#
_symmetry.space_group_name_H-M   'P 1'
#
loop_
_entity.id
_entity.type
_entity.pdbx_description
1 polymer ?
#
loop_
_entity_poly.entity_id
_entity_poly.type
_entity_poly.pdbx_seq_one_letter_code
_entity_poly.pdbx_strand_id
1 'polypeptide(L)'
;MTSPSRDINDLFDDIVLTEEKEARLGYEEGLKDGQEQGNEEGYKLGYAQGVSLGEELGNILGQVVAQQQLKHTDKVRRSLEHLRSLIEEFPRTNDPQADIVGAVQDIRSSHRRLRALLGSKKTPGAATSEPPSVEHKDYSF
;
A
#
# COMPACT_ATOMS: atom_id res chain seq x y z
N MET A 1 53.45 -19.14 11.07
CA MET A 1 52.01 -19.49 10.99
C MET A 1 51.82 -20.21 9.68
N THR A 2 51.75 -21.54 9.74
CA THR A 2 51.72 -22.41 8.57
C THR A 2 50.26 -22.56 8.15
N SER A 3 49.89 -22.01 7.00
CA SER A 3 48.57 -22.27 6.41
C SER A 3 48.40 -23.78 6.24
N PRO A 4 47.26 -24.38 6.63
CA PRO A 4 47.06 -25.81 6.44
C PRO A 4 47.18 -26.11 4.94
N SER A 5 48.04 -27.07 4.57
CA SER A 5 48.11 -27.53 3.17
C SER A 5 46.76 -28.13 2.82
N ARG A 6 46.09 -27.58 1.80
CA ARG A 6 44.85 -28.17 1.27
C ARG A 6 45.10 -29.62 0.90
N ASP A 7 44.21 -30.52 1.32
CA ASP A 7 44.28 -31.91 0.91
C ASP A 7 44.05 -31.96 -0.62
N ILE A 8 44.77 -32.86 -1.30
CA ILE A 8 44.59 -33.07 -2.73
C ILE A 8 43.18 -33.58 -3.02
N ASN A 9 42.55 -34.31 -2.08
CA ASN A 9 41.17 -34.74 -2.19
C ASN A 9 40.20 -33.56 -2.19
N ASP A 10 40.43 -32.54 -1.34
CA ASP A 10 39.63 -31.31 -1.34
C ASP A 10 39.70 -30.59 -2.70
N LEU A 11 40.89 -30.59 -3.33
CA LEU A 11 41.08 -29.97 -4.64
C LEU A 11 40.34 -30.73 -5.75
N PHE A 12 40.31 -32.06 -5.70
CA PHE A 12 39.54 -32.88 -6.64
C PHE A 12 38.05 -32.71 -6.43
N ASP A 13 37.57 -32.67 -5.18
CA ASP A 13 36.18 -32.41 -4.84
C ASP A 13 35.74 -30.99 -5.24
N ASP A 14 36.63 -30.01 -5.16
CA ASP A 14 36.39 -28.67 -5.69
C ASP A 14 36.16 -28.69 -7.19
N ILE A 15 37.03 -29.37 -7.96
CA ILE A 15 36.90 -29.44 -9.43
C ILE A 15 35.67 -30.24 -9.86
N VAL A 16 35.44 -31.41 -9.25
CA VAL A 16 34.34 -32.31 -9.63
C VAL A 16 32.98 -31.71 -9.25
N LEU A 17 32.89 -31.01 -8.12
CA LEU A 17 31.65 -30.42 -7.62
C LEU A 17 31.55 -28.91 -7.88
N THR A 18 32.40 -28.34 -8.75
CA THR A 18 32.38 -26.89 -9.02
C THR A 18 31.00 -26.47 -9.50
N GLU A 19 30.42 -27.19 -10.48
CA GLU A 19 29.11 -26.84 -11.04
C GLU A 19 28.00 -26.83 -9.98
N GLU A 20 27.94 -27.87 -9.13
CA GLU A 20 26.94 -27.95 -8.06
C GLU A 20 27.13 -26.85 -7.00
N LYS A 21 28.39 -26.54 -6.66
CA LYS A 21 28.73 -25.46 -5.73
C LYS A 21 28.28 -24.10 -6.29
N GLU A 22 28.64 -23.78 -7.53
CA GLU A 22 28.28 -22.52 -8.19
C GLU A 22 26.76 -22.42 -8.41
N ALA A 23 26.09 -23.52 -8.78
CA ALA A 23 24.64 -23.54 -8.91
C ALA A 23 23.93 -23.26 -7.57
N ARG A 24 24.42 -23.85 -6.48
CA ARG A 24 23.90 -23.57 -5.14
C ARG A 24 24.16 -22.12 -4.72
N LEU A 25 25.36 -21.60 -4.96
CA LEU A 25 25.70 -20.21 -4.65
C LEU A 25 24.81 -19.23 -5.43
N GLY A 26 24.65 -19.43 -6.74
CA GLY A 26 23.79 -18.59 -7.56
C GLY A 26 22.31 -18.69 -7.16
N TYR A 27 21.84 -19.87 -6.71
CA TYR A 27 20.49 -20.00 -6.16
C TYR A 27 20.32 -19.24 -4.85
N GLU A 28 21.26 -19.38 -3.90
CA GLU A 28 21.22 -18.68 -2.62
C GLU A 28 21.31 -17.16 -2.80
N GLU A 29 22.18 -16.68 -3.70
CA GLU A 29 22.30 -15.28 -4.06
C GLU A 29 21.01 -14.76 -4.71
N GLY A 30 20.51 -15.43 -5.76
CA GLY A 30 19.28 -15.03 -6.43
C GLY A 30 18.05 -15.05 -5.52
N LEU A 31 17.96 -16.00 -4.59
CA LEU A 31 16.90 -16.04 -3.59
C LEU A 31 16.98 -14.85 -2.63
N LYS A 32 18.18 -14.55 -2.14
CA LYS A 32 18.42 -13.42 -1.23
C LYS A 32 18.10 -12.10 -1.92
N ASP A 33 18.61 -11.88 -3.12
CA ASP A 33 18.38 -10.66 -3.90
C ASP A 33 16.89 -10.49 -4.22
N GLY A 34 16.21 -11.57 -4.63
CA GLY A 34 14.78 -11.55 -4.88
C GLY A 34 13.94 -11.23 -3.65
N GLN A 35 14.35 -11.72 -2.47
CA GLN A 35 13.70 -11.39 -1.20
C GLN A 35 13.92 -9.94 -0.79
N GLU A 36 15.15 -9.43 -0.91
CA GLU A 36 15.48 -8.04 -0.58
C GLU A 36 14.71 -7.07 -1.48
N GLN A 37 14.74 -7.29 -2.80
CA GLN A 37 14.02 -6.47 -3.76
C GLN A 37 12.50 -6.56 -3.55
N GLY A 38 11.95 -7.76 -3.41
CA GLY A 38 10.51 -7.97 -3.22
C GLY A 38 10.00 -7.32 -1.94
N ASN A 39 10.79 -7.34 -0.86
CA ASN A 39 10.44 -6.68 0.39
C ASN A 39 10.48 -5.15 0.27
N GLU A 40 11.49 -4.59 -0.41
CA GLU A 40 11.56 -3.15 -0.64
C GLU A 40 10.41 -2.64 -1.50
N GLU A 41 10.10 -3.33 -2.60
CA GLU A 41 8.98 -2.99 -3.48
C GLU A 41 7.63 -3.12 -2.75
N GLY A 42 7.43 -4.22 -2.03
CA GLY A 42 6.21 -4.46 -1.24
C GLY A 42 6.02 -3.39 -0.16
N TYR A 43 7.08 -3.00 0.53
CA TYR A 43 7.04 -1.93 1.52
C TYR A 43 6.66 -0.58 0.90
N LYS A 44 7.33 -0.18 -0.19
CA LYS A 44 7.05 1.09 -0.88
C LYS A 44 5.60 1.16 -1.36
N LEU A 45 5.11 0.09 -1.98
CA LEU A 45 3.73 0.02 -2.48
C LEU A 45 2.73 0.09 -1.33
N GLY A 46 2.91 -0.74 -0.30
CA GLY A 46 2.03 -0.79 0.86
C GLY A 46 1.99 0.54 1.61
N TYR A 47 3.14 1.19 1.77
CA TYR A 47 3.24 2.51 2.40
C TYR A 47 2.49 3.58 1.59
N ALA A 48 2.73 3.65 0.28
CA ALA A 48 2.06 4.62 -0.59
C ALA A 48 0.53 4.44 -0.59
N GLN A 49 0.05 3.19 -0.68
CA GLN A 49 -1.38 2.87 -0.60
C GLN A 49 -1.97 3.20 0.78
N GLY A 50 -1.24 2.90 1.86
CA GLY A 50 -1.65 3.20 3.22
C GLY A 50 -1.79 4.71 3.47
N VAL A 51 -0.83 5.52 2.99
CA VAL A 51 -0.91 6.98 3.07
C VAL A 51 -2.12 7.50 2.29
N SER A 52 -2.29 7.07 1.04
CA SER A 52 -3.44 7.49 0.22
C SER A 52 -4.78 7.14 0.86
N LEU A 53 -4.89 5.95 1.46
CA LEU A 53 -6.09 5.55 2.18
C LEU A 53 -6.32 6.38 3.44
N GLY A 54 -5.27 6.65 4.22
CA GLY A 54 -5.35 7.49 5.42
C GLY A 54 -5.81 8.92 5.09
N GLU A 55 -5.31 9.50 4.01
CA GLU A 55 -5.75 10.81 3.50
C GLU A 55 -7.23 10.79 3.10
N GLU A 56 -7.69 9.74 2.40
CA GLU A 56 -9.09 9.58 2.02
C GLU A 56 -9.99 9.53 3.26
N LEU A 57 -9.68 8.67 4.23
CA LEU A 57 -10.44 8.51 5.47
C LEU A 57 -10.45 9.81 6.28
N GLY A 58 -9.31 10.50 6.38
CA GLY A 58 -9.20 11.78 7.06
C GLY A 58 -10.05 12.88 6.41
N ASN A 59 -10.06 12.95 5.08
CA ASN A 59 -10.90 13.90 4.34
C ASN A 59 -12.39 13.61 4.54
N ILE A 60 -12.80 12.34 4.46
CA ILE A 60 -14.19 11.93 4.73
C ILE A 60 -14.58 12.32 6.15
N LEU A 61 -13.76 12.03 7.15
CA LEU A 61 -14.02 12.39 8.54
C LEU A 61 -14.14 13.90 8.72
N GLY A 62 -13.24 14.69 8.11
CA GLY A 62 -13.30 16.15 8.14
C GLY A 62 -14.61 16.69 7.56
N GLN A 63 -15.08 16.12 6.44
CA GLN A 63 -16.39 16.46 5.87
C GLN A 63 -17.55 16.09 6.82
N VAL A 64 -17.51 14.92 7.44
CA VAL A 64 -18.53 14.48 8.40
C VAL A 64 -18.62 15.44 9.58
N VAL A 65 -17.48 15.80 10.17
CA VAL A 65 -17.43 16.75 11.30
C VAL A 65 -17.95 18.12 10.90
N ALA A 66 -17.59 18.62 9.71
CA ALA A 66 -18.10 19.90 9.21
C ALA A 66 -19.62 19.88 8.99
N GLN A 67 -20.17 18.81 8.41
CA GLN A 67 -21.63 18.67 8.22
C GLN A 67 -22.36 18.50 9.56
N GLN A 68 -21.74 17.89 10.56
CA GLN A 68 -22.36 17.70 11.88
C GLN A 68 -22.58 19.03 12.64
N GLN A 69 -21.89 20.11 12.26
CA GLN A 69 -22.12 21.46 12.80
C GLN A 69 -23.38 22.13 12.22
N LEU A 70 -23.91 21.62 11.10
CA LEU A 70 -25.09 22.17 10.44
C LEU A 70 -26.36 21.46 10.92
N LYS A 71 -27.49 22.18 10.89
CA LYS A 71 -28.79 21.59 11.18
C LYS A 71 -29.27 20.78 9.97
N HIS A 72 -29.40 19.47 10.13
CA HIS A 72 -29.90 18.56 9.11
C HIS A 72 -31.12 17.76 9.59
N THR A 73 -31.81 17.12 8.66
CA THR A 73 -32.87 16.13 8.93
C THR A 73 -32.32 14.95 9.72
N ASP A 74 -33.13 14.34 10.59
CA ASP A 74 -32.72 13.18 11.41
C ASP A 74 -32.10 12.03 10.60
N LYS A 75 -32.57 11.82 9.37
CA LYS A 75 -32.01 10.80 8.46
C LYS A 75 -30.54 11.07 8.13
N VAL A 76 -30.19 12.33 7.85
CA VAL A 76 -28.82 12.74 7.52
C VAL A 76 -27.93 12.63 8.77
N ARG A 77 -28.44 13.04 9.93
CA ARG A 77 -27.71 12.91 11.20
C ARG A 77 -27.36 11.46 11.52
N ARG A 78 -28.31 10.53 11.39
CA ARG A 78 -28.06 9.09 11.58
C ARG A 78 -27.03 8.54 10.60
N SER A 79 -27.07 8.98 9.33
CA SER A 79 -26.06 8.57 8.34
C SER A 79 -24.66 9.14 8.64
N LEU A 80 -24.57 10.36 9.20
CA LEU A 80 -23.31 10.95 9.65
C LEU A 80 -22.73 10.17 10.84
N GLU A 81 -23.57 9.83 11.82
CA GLU A 81 -23.17 9.02 12.99
C GLU A 81 -22.69 7.63 12.57
N HIS A 82 -23.39 6.97 11.64
CA HIS A 82 -22.98 5.67 11.13
C HIS A 82 -21.67 5.74 10.33
N LEU A 83 -21.50 6.73 9.45
CA LEU A 83 -20.24 6.89 8.72
C LEU A 83 -19.07 7.18 9.67
N ARG A 84 -19.32 7.94 10.74
CA ARG A 84 -18.33 8.19 11.78
C ARG A 84 -17.95 6.92 12.55
N SER A 85 -18.92 6.09 12.94
CA SER A 85 -18.64 4.84 13.65
C SER A 85 -17.79 3.90 12.80
N LEU A 86 -18.08 3.77 11.50
CA LEU A 86 -17.28 2.96 10.58
C LEU A 86 -15.82 3.43 10.47
N ILE A 87 -15.59 4.75 10.51
CA ILE A 87 -14.22 5.31 10.48
C ILE A 87 -13.53 5.12 11.83
N GLU A 88 -14.24 5.21 12.95
CA GLU A 88 -13.67 5.00 14.29
C GLU A 88 -13.34 3.52 14.58
N GLU A 89 -14.15 2.61 14.04
CA GLU A 89 -13.96 1.15 14.09
C GLU A 89 -12.88 0.64 13.12
N PHE A 90 -12.40 1.50 12.22
CA PHE A 90 -11.37 1.13 11.26
C PHE A 90 -10.08 0.66 11.97
N PRO A 91 -9.51 -0.50 11.58
CA PRO A 91 -8.34 -1.07 12.25
C PRO A 91 -7.16 -0.09 12.32
N ARG A 92 -6.67 0.18 13.53
CA ARG A 92 -5.49 1.04 13.76
C ARG A 92 -4.18 0.28 13.76
N THR A 93 -4.25 -1.04 13.86
CA THR A 93 -3.09 -1.94 13.85
C THR A 93 -3.16 -2.81 12.61
N ASN A 94 -1.99 -3.11 12.04
CA ASN A 94 -1.85 -3.98 10.88
C ASN A 94 -2.05 -5.44 11.32
N ASP A 95 -3.31 -5.89 11.36
CA ASP A 95 -3.68 -7.28 11.63
C ASP A 95 -3.91 -8.01 10.28
N PRO A 96 -3.15 -9.09 9.98
CA PRO A 96 -3.33 -9.87 8.75
C PRO A 96 -4.71 -10.49 8.59
N GLN A 97 -5.49 -10.66 9.66
CA GLN A 97 -6.84 -11.23 9.62
C GLN A 97 -7.94 -10.18 9.47
N ALA A 98 -7.61 -8.89 9.58
CA ALA A 98 -8.58 -7.82 9.42
C ALA A 98 -8.96 -7.64 7.95
N ASP A 99 -10.26 -7.58 7.67
CA ASP A 99 -10.76 -7.25 6.33
C ASP A 99 -10.70 -5.74 6.07
N ILE A 100 -9.49 -5.25 5.82
CA ILE A 100 -9.24 -3.84 5.51
C ILE A 100 -9.99 -3.44 4.24
N VAL A 101 -10.01 -4.31 3.23
CA VAL A 101 -10.63 -4.00 1.93
C VAL A 101 -12.14 -3.84 2.07
N GLY A 102 -12.80 -4.75 2.80
CA GLY A 102 -14.24 -4.67 3.09
C GLY A 102 -14.59 -3.41 3.86
N ALA A 103 -13.85 -3.11 4.94
CA ALA A 103 -14.08 -1.90 5.74
C ALA A 103 -13.99 -0.61 4.91
N VAL A 104 -12.98 -0.50 4.02
CA VAL A 104 -12.84 0.64 3.11
C VAL A 104 -14.01 0.75 2.14
N GLN A 105 -14.47 -0.37 1.58
CA GLN A 105 -15.61 -0.39 0.67
C GLN A 105 -16.90 0.08 1.37
N ASP A 106 -17.12 -0.36 2.61
CA ASP A 106 -18.27 0.05 3.41
C ASP A 106 -18.24 1.56 3.69
N ILE A 107 -17.09 2.11 4.09
CA ILE A 107 -16.90 3.55 4.32
C ILE A 107 -17.17 4.34 3.03
N ARG A 108 -16.59 3.92 1.89
CA ARG A 108 -16.82 4.57 0.58
C ARG A 108 -18.29 4.52 0.16
N SER A 109 -18.95 3.39 0.38
CA SER A 109 -20.36 3.22 0.02
C SER A 109 -21.27 4.11 0.88
N SER A 110 -21.00 4.17 2.18
CA SER A 110 -21.71 5.01 3.15
C SER A 110 -21.48 6.51 2.86
N HIS A 111 -20.25 6.91 2.55
CA HIS A 111 -19.93 8.28 2.10
C HIS A 111 -20.66 8.66 0.81
N ARG A 112 -20.70 7.77 -0.19
CA ARG A 112 -21.44 8.02 -1.43
C ARG A 112 -22.95 8.21 -1.17
N ARG A 113 -23.54 7.39 -0.29
CA ARG A 113 -24.95 7.54 0.13
C ARG A 113 -25.18 8.85 0.86
N LEU A 114 -24.30 9.23 1.79
CA LEU A 114 -24.36 10.50 2.51
C LEU A 114 -24.27 11.69 1.55
N ARG A 115 -23.35 11.66 0.57
CA ARG A 115 -23.25 12.69 -0.47
C ARG A 115 -24.52 12.81 -1.29
N ALA A 116 -25.15 11.69 -1.67
CA ALA A 116 -26.43 11.71 -2.37
C ALA A 116 -27.57 12.32 -1.52
N LEU A 117 -27.57 12.07 -0.20
CA LEU A 117 -28.54 12.66 0.74
C LEU A 117 -28.31 14.16 0.97
N LEU A 118 -27.04 14.60 1.00
CA LEU A 118 -26.66 16.00 1.17
C LEU A 118 -26.75 16.82 -0.13
N GLY A 119 -26.67 16.17 -1.28
CA GLY A 119 -26.49 16.85 -2.57
C GLY A 119 -27.02 16.08 -3.78
N SER A 120 -28.30 16.31 -4.10
CA SER A 120 -28.78 16.52 -5.48
C SER A 120 -28.39 17.92 -6.02
N LYS A 121 -27.57 18.68 -5.29
CA LYS A 121 -26.94 19.91 -5.77
C LYS A 121 -25.50 19.62 -6.18
N LYS A 122 -25.33 19.41 -7.49
CA LYS A 122 -24.06 19.43 -8.21
C LYS A 122 -23.29 20.70 -7.84
N THR A 123 -22.22 20.57 -7.05
CA THR A 123 -21.12 21.53 -7.05
C THR A 123 -20.14 21.08 -8.13
N PRO A 124 -20.01 21.80 -9.27
CA PRO A 124 -18.98 21.53 -10.25
C PRO A 124 -17.68 22.12 -9.71
N GLY A 125 -16.71 21.28 -9.34
CA GLY A 125 -15.47 21.80 -8.77
C GLY A 125 -14.65 20.74 -8.06
N ALA A 126 -14.25 19.71 -8.80
CA ALA A 126 -13.01 19.01 -8.53
C ALA A 126 -12.48 18.63 -9.91
N ALA A 127 -11.88 19.62 -10.57
CA ALA A 127 -10.98 19.38 -11.68
C ALA A 127 -9.98 18.34 -11.19
N THR A 128 -9.92 17.24 -11.92
CA THR A 128 -8.76 16.36 -11.99
C THR A 128 -7.52 17.24 -12.03
N SER A 129 -6.77 17.28 -10.94
CA SER A 129 -5.41 17.78 -10.96
C SER A 129 -4.57 16.73 -11.69
N GLU A 130 -4.62 16.76 -13.02
CA GLU A 130 -3.56 16.21 -13.84
C GLU A 130 -2.25 16.88 -13.40
N PRO A 131 -1.22 16.14 -12.98
CA PRO A 131 0.10 16.73 -12.79
C PRO A 131 0.67 17.12 -14.16
N PRO A 132 1.25 18.32 -14.32
CA PRO A 132 1.86 18.73 -15.57
C PRO A 132 3.20 18.01 -15.80
N SER A 133 3.28 17.37 -16.97
CA SER A 133 4.43 17.24 -17.88
C SER A 133 5.81 16.80 -17.35
N VAL A 134 6.38 15.77 -17.96
CA VAL A 134 7.74 15.88 -18.53
C VAL A 134 7.80 15.14 -19.86
N GLU A 135 7.92 15.88 -20.96
CA GLU A 135 8.38 15.34 -22.24
C GLU A 135 9.79 14.77 -22.06
N HIS A 136 9.94 13.45 -22.16
CA HIS A 136 11.26 12.84 -22.32
C HIS A 136 11.74 13.15 -23.75
N LYS A 137 12.66 14.11 -23.87
CA LYS A 137 13.43 14.30 -25.09
C LYS A 137 14.38 13.12 -25.27
N ASP A 138 14.41 12.62 -26.49
CA ASP A 138 15.26 11.54 -26.98
C ASP A 138 16.74 11.74 -26.63
N TYR A 139 17.39 10.66 -26.21
CA TYR A 139 18.80 10.45 -26.53
C TYR A 139 18.96 9.05 -27.11
N SER A 140 19.07 9.03 -28.44
CA SER A 140 19.62 7.92 -29.21
C SER A 140 21.13 7.87 -28.98
N PHE A 141 21.65 6.70 -28.63
CA PHE A 141 23.02 6.25 -28.90
C PHE A 141 22.99 4.76 -29.21
#